data_AF-A0AAN6UY13-F1
#
_entry.id   AF-A0AAN6UY13-F1
#
_cell.length_a   1.000
_cell.length_b   1.000
_cell.length_c   1.000
_cell.angle_alpha   90.00
_cell.angle_beta   90.00
_cell.angle_gamma   90.00
#
_symmetry.space_group_name_H-M   'P 1'
#
loop_
_entity.id
_entity.type
_entity.pdbx_description
1 polymer ?
#
loop_
_entity_poly.entity_id
_entity_poly.type
_entity_poly.pdbx_seq_one_letter_code
_entity_poly.pdbx_strand_id
1 'polypeptide(L)'
;MTSLPTANAGRILANPIRGRVHIHHESDDECVVFIRCNGREFHIELSPFFLCNSPLLTSRYHQFTAAVRSRGGMGVDQEEGDSDEEEGPEEIQSRFYDWLIAAFRPVFSKVAPGVPPSFDPDMIKTGEAKPLLSEYLFPEVYQCRLESENDEPFPIYMPGEESQFLEPFCPIWPGLTTELEQHVKFFDPSTIEVSFERPRQALDDKPTRVLVDLDGSGEKTTCFFKEFGAGELISLEKELEAHLRLLKSNVVPEARVVRLLGVVAAEDGRVAGPLLTYVDCRRENDGILDGIYLRRTPIPVRERWVSQIKEAVQQLHEGGVVWGDAKADNVLIDKKNGAWLIDFGGGYTEGWTDKEKSGTKEGDLQGVERIVDYLFSEGYESPSPGYEFDSASN
;
A
#
# COMPACT_ATOMS: atom_id res chain seq x y z
N MET A 1 36.84 -34.16 9.29
CA MET A 1 36.99 -32.71 9.10
C MET A 1 35.97 -32.29 8.05
N THR A 2 34.72 -32.12 8.48
CA THR A 2 33.63 -31.61 7.67
C THR A 2 33.60 -30.11 7.86
N SER A 3 33.93 -29.37 6.79
CA SER A 3 33.86 -27.92 6.76
C SER A 3 32.42 -27.48 7.01
N LEU A 4 32.20 -26.83 8.15
CA LEU A 4 31.02 -25.99 8.37
C LEU A 4 30.92 -24.99 7.21
N PRO A 5 29.72 -24.73 6.65
CA PRO A 5 29.53 -23.61 5.75
C PRO A 5 29.88 -22.36 6.55
N THR A 6 30.90 -21.63 6.10
CA THR A 6 31.18 -20.27 6.56
C THR A 6 29.89 -19.47 6.41
N ALA A 7 29.29 -19.08 7.55
CA ALA A 7 28.25 -18.07 7.58
C ALA A 7 28.77 -16.88 6.79
N ASN A 8 28.12 -16.55 5.67
CA ASN A 8 28.41 -15.32 4.95
C ASN A 8 28.31 -14.18 5.96
N ALA A 9 29.37 -13.36 6.06
CA ALA A 9 29.32 -12.11 6.79
C ALA A 9 28.05 -11.35 6.37
N GLY A 10 27.27 -10.92 7.36
CA GLY A 10 25.87 -10.50 7.25
C GLY A 10 25.57 -9.64 6.03
N ARG A 11 24.74 -10.18 5.14
CA ARG A 11 24.16 -9.42 4.03
C ARG A 11 23.15 -8.44 4.63
N ILE A 12 23.46 -7.14 4.64
CA ILE A 12 22.50 -6.09 5.00
C ILE A 12 21.50 -5.93 3.85
N LEU A 13 20.25 -6.27 4.12
CA LEU A 13 19.10 -6.08 3.24
C LEU A 13 18.25 -4.94 3.82
N ALA A 14 18.40 -3.74 3.28
CA ALA A 14 17.72 -2.55 3.76
C ALA A 14 17.03 -1.82 2.60
N ASN A 15 15.79 -1.39 2.82
CA ASN A 15 14.98 -0.64 1.87
C ASN A 15 14.06 0.33 2.62
N PRO A 16 13.69 1.47 2.01
CA PRO A 16 12.68 2.36 2.58
C PRO A 16 11.30 1.70 2.58
N ILE A 17 10.52 1.91 3.64
CA ILE A 17 9.10 1.50 3.65
C ILE A 17 8.33 2.51 2.80
N ARG A 18 7.90 2.08 1.61
CA ARG A 18 7.26 2.96 0.64
C ARG A 18 6.02 3.64 1.23
N GLY A 19 5.93 4.96 1.04
CA GLY A 19 4.79 5.77 1.49
C GLY A 19 4.73 6.02 3.00
N ARG A 20 5.76 5.64 3.76
CA ARG A 20 5.86 5.91 5.20
C ARG A 20 7.00 6.90 5.44
N VAL A 21 6.68 8.19 5.39
CA VAL A 21 7.55 9.31 5.80
C VAL A 21 6.69 10.27 6.57
N HIS A 22 7.13 10.65 7.77
CA HIS A 22 6.42 11.63 8.58
C HIS A 22 7.17 12.96 8.53
N ILE A 23 6.48 14.06 8.22
CA ILE A 23 7.06 15.41 8.23
C ILE A 23 6.20 16.25 9.18
N HIS A 24 6.80 16.79 10.23
CA HIS A 24 6.12 17.69 11.15
C HIS A 24 5.96 19.06 10.49
N HIS A 25 4.70 19.47 10.26
CA HIS A 25 4.38 20.73 9.59
C HIS A 25 4.48 21.97 10.49
N GLU A 26 4.55 21.78 11.81
CA GLU A 26 4.56 22.87 12.81
C GLU A 26 5.95 23.17 13.40
N SER A 27 6.95 22.28 13.21
CA SER A 27 8.32 22.40 13.74
C SER A 27 9.37 22.18 12.64
N ASP A 28 10.01 23.27 12.19
CA ASP A 28 11.33 23.34 11.52
C ASP A 28 11.70 22.23 10.50
N ASP A 29 10.73 21.71 9.74
CA ASP A 29 10.90 20.57 8.86
C ASP A 29 11.54 19.38 9.59
N GLU A 30 11.03 18.94 10.74
CA GLU A 30 11.46 17.67 11.34
C GLU A 30 10.83 16.50 10.57
N CYS A 31 11.64 15.49 10.24
CA CYS A 31 11.22 14.35 9.45
C CYS A 31 11.62 13.03 10.11
N VAL A 32 10.74 12.04 10.07
CA VAL A 32 11.07 10.65 10.40
C VAL A 32 10.92 9.80 9.15
N VAL A 33 12.03 9.13 8.79
CA VAL A 33 12.11 8.15 7.71
C VAL A 33 12.11 6.74 8.28
N PHE A 34 11.32 5.85 7.67
CA PHE A 34 11.18 4.47 8.10
C PHE A 34 11.93 3.54 7.13
N ILE A 35 12.97 2.88 7.62
CA ILE A 35 13.76 1.91 6.85
C ILE A 35 13.52 0.52 7.42
N ARG A 36 13.14 -0.44 6.57
CA ARG A 36 13.16 -1.84 6.95
C ARG A 36 14.53 -2.41 6.62
N CYS A 37 15.23 -2.91 7.64
CA CYS A 37 16.53 -3.55 7.48
C CYS A 37 16.53 -4.92 8.18
N ASN A 38 16.78 -5.98 7.41
CA ASN A 38 16.82 -7.36 7.90
C ASN A 38 15.58 -7.72 8.74
N GLY A 39 14.38 -7.43 8.23
CA GLY A 39 13.10 -7.71 8.91
C GLY A 39 12.77 -6.82 10.12
N ARG A 40 13.62 -5.85 10.44
CA ARG A 40 13.44 -4.89 11.55
C ARG A 40 13.17 -3.51 11.02
N GLU A 41 12.53 -2.66 11.80
CA GLU A 41 12.22 -1.29 11.40
C GLU A 41 13.14 -0.29 12.11
N PHE A 42 13.69 0.65 11.35
CA PHE A 42 14.54 1.73 11.82
C PHE A 42 13.81 3.04 11.59
N HIS A 43 13.50 3.74 12.67
CA HIS A 43 12.90 5.07 12.64
C HIS A 43 14.04 6.06 12.72
N ILE A 44 14.30 6.77 11.63
CA ILE A 44 15.44 7.67 11.51
C ILE A 44 14.92 9.10 11.60
N GLU A 45 15.19 9.76 12.72
CA GLU A 45 14.97 11.18 12.92
C GLU A 45 15.97 12.00 12.09
N LEU A 46 15.42 12.94 11.32
CA LEU A 46 16.13 13.89 10.49
C LEU A 46 15.64 15.28 10.86
N SER A 47 16.57 16.19 11.19
CA SER A 47 16.24 17.59 11.45
C SER A 47 17.42 18.49 11.06
N PRO A 48 17.16 19.65 10.43
CA PRO A 48 18.20 20.65 10.19
C PRO A 48 18.94 21.08 11.47
N PHE A 49 18.29 20.97 12.64
CA PHE A 49 18.88 21.28 13.94
C PHE A 49 20.13 20.42 14.23
N PHE A 50 20.15 19.18 13.76
CA PHE A 50 21.27 18.25 13.97
C PHE A 50 22.37 18.34 12.91
N LEU A 51 22.24 19.24 11.92
CA LEU A 51 23.18 19.39 10.81
C LEU A 51 24.16 20.55 11.05
N CYS A 52 25.17 20.33 11.89
CA CYS A 52 26.11 21.36 12.29
C CYS A 52 27.10 21.69 11.16
N ASN A 53 27.19 22.96 10.74
CA ASN A 53 28.10 23.43 9.67
C ASN A 53 28.08 22.57 8.39
N SER A 54 26.91 22.04 8.01
CA SER A 54 26.78 21.02 6.96
C SER A 54 25.91 21.51 5.78
N PRO A 55 26.34 22.52 5.00
CA PRO A 55 25.54 23.12 3.93
C PRO A 55 25.13 22.14 2.83
N LEU A 56 25.96 21.15 2.48
CA LEU A 56 25.64 20.18 1.42
C LEU A 56 24.58 19.17 1.89
N LEU A 57 24.70 18.68 3.13
CA LEU A 57 23.70 17.79 3.72
C LEU A 57 22.37 18.50 3.96
N THR A 58 22.40 19.75 4.44
CA THR A 58 21.20 20.57 4.59
C THR A 58 20.51 20.79 3.24
N SER A 59 21.28 21.07 2.18
CA SER A 59 20.72 21.21 0.82
C SER A 59 20.08 19.90 0.33
N ARG A 60 20.76 18.76 0.50
CA ARG A 60 20.21 17.43 0.16
C ARG A 60 18.93 17.13 0.94
N TYR A 61 18.90 17.48 2.22
CA TYR A 61 17.74 17.30 3.10
C TYR A 61 16.52 18.09 2.59
N HIS A 62 16.70 19.37 2.27
CA HIS A 62 15.61 20.20 1.75
C HIS A 62 15.11 19.73 0.37
N GLN A 63 16.00 19.24 -0.50
CA GLN A 63 15.59 18.63 -1.77
C GLN A 63 14.70 17.40 -1.53
N PHE A 64 15.06 16.55 -0.57
CA PHE A 64 14.26 15.40 -0.19
C PHE A 64 12.90 15.79 0.38
N THR A 65 12.84 16.71 1.36
CA THR A 65 11.56 17.11 1.95
C THR A 65 10.66 17.82 0.94
N ALA A 66 11.23 18.62 0.03
CA ALA A 66 10.48 19.21 -1.08
C ALA A 66 9.92 18.12 -2.01
N ALA A 67 10.73 17.12 -2.39
CA ALA A 67 10.28 16.02 -3.23
C ALA A 67 9.16 15.17 -2.57
N VAL A 68 9.23 14.94 -1.26
CA VAL A 68 8.17 14.26 -0.51
C VAL A 68 6.89 15.10 -0.47
N ARG A 69 6.99 16.42 -0.27
CA ARG A 69 5.84 17.34 -0.24
C ARG A 69 5.12 17.43 -1.57
N SER A 70 5.86 17.44 -2.68
CA SER A 70 5.27 17.47 -4.03
C SER A 70 4.39 16.25 -4.32
N ARG A 71 4.57 15.13 -3.58
CA ARG A 71 3.72 13.94 -3.68
C ARG A 71 2.44 14.01 -2.84
N GLY A 72 2.40 14.85 -1.80
CA GLY A 72 1.27 14.96 -0.86
C GLY A 72 0.18 15.96 -1.25
N GLY A 73 0.37 16.72 -2.34
CA GLY A 73 -0.63 17.65 -2.86
C GLY A 73 -1.60 16.95 -3.81
N MET A 74 -2.88 16.84 -3.43
CA MET A 74 -3.96 16.55 -4.38
C MET A 74 -3.92 17.57 -5.53
N GLY A 75 -3.83 17.06 -6.77
CA GLY A 75 -4.40 17.69 -7.97
C GLY A 75 -4.01 19.14 -8.24
N VAL A 76 -2.75 19.38 -8.59
CA VAL A 76 -2.43 20.55 -9.43
C VAL A 76 -1.78 20.01 -10.68
N ASP A 77 -2.45 20.26 -11.81
CA ASP A 77 -2.03 19.92 -13.17
C ASP A 77 -0.51 20.12 -13.33
N GLN A 78 0.22 19.05 -13.62
CA GLN A 78 1.51 19.21 -14.28
C GLN A 78 1.20 19.71 -15.69
N GLU A 79 1.21 21.04 -15.86
CA GLU A 79 1.51 21.61 -17.16
C GLU A 79 2.85 20.97 -17.59
N GLU A 80 2.81 20.16 -18.65
CA GLU A 80 4.00 19.67 -19.36
C GLU A 80 4.79 20.88 -19.88
N GLY A 81 5.57 21.48 -19.00
CA GLY A 81 6.63 22.41 -19.33
C GLY A 81 7.85 21.61 -19.75
N ASP A 82 8.03 21.51 -21.05
CA ASP A 82 9.24 21.02 -21.71
C ASP A 82 10.43 21.91 -21.26
N SER A 83 11.18 21.47 -20.24
CA SER A 83 12.46 22.07 -19.87
C SER A 83 13.45 21.03 -19.35
N ASP A 84 14.68 21.14 -19.85
CA ASP A 84 15.81 20.23 -19.74
C ASP A 84 16.12 19.68 -18.32
N GLU A 85 16.42 18.37 -18.25
CA GLU A 85 17.30 17.71 -17.25
C GLU A 85 17.13 18.01 -15.75
N GLU A 86 15.92 18.27 -15.22
CA GLU A 86 15.71 18.24 -13.75
C GLU A 86 15.26 16.85 -13.27
N GLU A 87 16.01 16.25 -12.33
CA GLU A 87 15.66 14.97 -11.69
C GLU A 87 14.26 15.03 -11.07
N GLY A 88 13.43 14.04 -11.38
CA GLY A 88 12.06 13.98 -10.87
C GLY A 88 12.00 13.76 -9.34
N PRO A 89 10.88 14.12 -8.67
CA PRO A 89 10.72 13.92 -7.22
C PRO A 89 10.96 12.48 -6.73
N GLU A 90 10.65 11.47 -7.56
CA GLU A 90 10.88 10.07 -7.24
C GLU A 90 12.37 9.70 -7.27
N GLU A 91 13.12 10.24 -8.24
CA GLU A 91 14.56 10.00 -8.36
C GLU A 91 15.32 10.66 -7.21
N ILE A 92 14.94 11.88 -6.82
CA ILE A 92 15.47 12.58 -5.66
C ILE A 92 15.26 11.76 -4.38
N GLN A 93 14.05 11.24 -4.17
CA GLN A 93 13.74 10.38 -3.03
C GLN A 93 14.54 9.08 -3.05
N SER A 94 14.58 8.37 -4.18
CA SER A 94 15.34 7.13 -4.31
C SER A 94 16.82 7.34 -3.97
N ARG A 95 17.44 8.38 -4.54
CA ARG A 95 18.84 8.72 -4.28
C ARG A 95 19.08 9.08 -2.81
N PHE A 96 18.13 9.79 -2.19
CA PHE A 96 18.22 10.12 -0.77
C PHE A 96 18.19 8.86 0.10
N TYR A 97 17.27 7.94 -0.16
CA TYR A 97 17.18 6.67 0.57
C TYR A 97 18.44 5.81 0.39
N ASP A 98 18.96 5.68 -0.83
CA ASP A 98 20.19 4.94 -1.09
C ASP A 98 21.37 5.51 -0.30
N TRP A 99 21.50 6.83 -0.27
CA TRP A 99 22.52 7.51 0.52
C TRP A 99 22.31 7.32 2.03
N LEU A 100 21.08 7.45 2.53
CA LEU A 100 20.75 7.30 3.94
C LEU A 100 21.04 5.87 4.41
N ILE A 101 20.64 4.87 3.63
CA ILE A 101 20.92 3.45 3.90
C ILE A 101 22.43 3.19 3.91
N ALA A 102 23.18 3.80 2.99
CA ALA A 102 24.64 3.69 2.98
C ALA A 102 25.27 4.31 4.25
N ALA A 103 24.79 5.48 4.69
CA ALA A 103 25.25 6.14 5.91
C ALA A 103 24.97 5.29 7.16
N PHE A 104 23.77 4.69 7.26
CA PHE A 104 23.37 3.89 8.42
C PHE A 104 23.85 2.43 8.40
N ARG A 105 24.51 1.98 7.33
CA ARG A 105 25.02 0.60 7.22
C ARG A 105 25.84 0.13 8.44
N PRO A 106 26.72 0.93 9.06
CA PRO A 106 27.44 0.52 10.27
C PRO A 106 26.49 0.27 11.46
N VAL A 107 25.45 1.09 11.62
CA VAL A 107 24.43 0.92 12.66
C VAL A 107 23.61 -0.34 12.40
N PHE A 108 23.13 -0.53 11.17
CA PHE A 108 22.40 -1.73 10.76
C PHE A 108 23.22 -3.00 11.05
N SER A 109 24.50 -2.99 10.71
CA SER A 109 25.39 -4.14 10.93
C SER A 109 25.65 -4.42 12.41
N LYS A 110 25.64 -3.38 13.25
CA LYS A 110 25.84 -3.52 14.69
C LYS A 110 24.58 -4.01 15.42
N VAL A 111 23.43 -3.48 15.01
CA VAL A 111 22.16 -3.62 15.75
C VAL A 111 21.27 -4.72 15.18
N ALA A 112 21.30 -4.92 13.86
CA ALA A 112 20.51 -5.91 13.13
C ALA A 112 21.40 -6.78 12.20
N PRO A 113 22.41 -7.50 12.71
CA PRO A 113 23.45 -8.15 11.90
C PRO A 113 22.95 -9.30 10.99
N GLY A 114 21.78 -9.87 11.27
CA GLY A 114 21.26 -11.04 10.56
C GLY A 114 19.80 -10.87 10.14
N VAL A 115 19.44 -11.57 9.07
CA VAL A 115 18.07 -11.66 8.55
C VAL A 115 17.32 -12.74 9.33
N PRO A 116 16.14 -12.46 9.91
CA PRO A 116 15.29 -13.49 10.47
C PRO A 116 14.92 -14.50 9.38
N PRO A 117 14.88 -15.82 9.67
CA PRO A 117 14.57 -16.83 8.65
C PRO A 117 13.30 -16.54 7.85
N SER A 118 12.27 -15.99 8.50
CA SER A 118 10.99 -15.59 7.90
C SER A 118 11.12 -14.56 6.77
N PHE A 119 12.13 -13.68 6.82
CA PHE A 119 12.33 -12.60 5.84
C PHE A 119 13.46 -12.90 4.84
N ASP A 120 14.10 -14.07 4.92
CA ASP A 120 15.17 -14.43 3.99
C ASP A 120 14.58 -14.72 2.59
N PRO A 121 14.91 -13.91 1.56
CA PRO A 121 14.33 -14.10 0.23
C PRO A 121 14.64 -15.45 -0.41
N ASP A 122 15.77 -16.07 -0.07
CA ASP A 122 16.14 -17.39 -0.59
C ASP A 122 15.32 -18.49 0.11
N MET A 123 15.06 -18.37 1.41
CA MET A 123 14.19 -19.30 2.15
C MET A 123 12.70 -19.14 1.77
N ILE A 124 12.24 -17.91 1.52
CA ILE A 124 10.89 -17.64 1.02
C ILE A 124 10.72 -18.29 -0.35
N LYS A 125 11.74 -18.19 -1.22
CA LYS A 125 11.74 -18.79 -2.55
C LYS A 125 11.62 -20.32 -2.52
N THR A 126 12.25 -20.98 -1.55
CA THR A 126 12.16 -22.45 -1.38
C THR A 126 10.91 -22.89 -0.62
N GLY A 127 10.17 -21.96 -0.01
CA GLY A 127 9.02 -22.24 0.84
C GLY A 127 9.39 -22.68 2.25
N GLU A 128 10.66 -22.62 2.63
CA GLU A 128 11.15 -22.91 3.99
C GLU A 128 10.79 -21.79 4.97
N ALA A 129 10.62 -20.57 4.47
CA ALA A 129 10.17 -19.41 5.22
C ALA A 129 8.80 -18.94 4.77
N LYS A 130 7.97 -18.59 5.74
CA LYS A 130 6.62 -18.06 5.56
C LYS A 130 6.45 -16.85 6.48
N PRO A 131 6.77 -15.63 6.02
CA PRO A 131 6.59 -14.43 6.80
C PRO A 131 5.15 -14.34 7.30
N LEU A 132 4.95 -14.01 8.57
CA LEU A 132 3.62 -13.83 9.16
C LEU A 132 3.25 -12.36 9.21
N LEU A 133 1.95 -12.06 9.11
CA LEU A 133 1.47 -10.67 9.16
C LEU A 133 1.86 -9.99 10.48
N SER A 134 1.87 -10.72 11.59
CA SER A 134 2.33 -10.22 12.89
C SER A 134 3.77 -9.69 12.85
N GLU A 135 4.65 -10.27 12.03
CA GLU A 135 6.04 -9.81 11.91
C GLU A 135 6.15 -8.46 11.16
N TYR A 136 5.12 -8.08 10.39
CA TYR A 136 5.03 -6.78 9.72
C TYR A 136 4.32 -5.74 10.57
N LEU A 137 3.28 -6.14 11.32
CA LEU A 137 2.52 -5.24 12.18
C LEU A 137 3.25 -4.93 13.49
N PHE A 138 4.09 -5.85 13.97
CA PHE A 138 4.87 -5.71 15.19
C PHE A 138 6.36 -5.97 14.95
N PRO A 139 7.02 -5.17 14.08
CA PRO A 139 8.43 -5.33 13.85
C PRO A 139 9.21 -4.93 15.11
N GLU A 140 10.41 -5.49 15.27
CA GLU A 140 11.36 -4.94 16.23
C GLU A 140 11.83 -3.57 15.72
N VAL A 141 11.61 -2.52 16.51
CA VAL A 141 11.86 -1.12 16.14
C VAL A 141 13.13 -0.59 16.79
N TYR A 142 13.93 0.15 16.01
CA TYR A 142 15.13 0.82 16.48
C TYR A 142 15.05 2.32 16.18
N GLN A 143 15.09 3.14 17.23
CA GLN A 143 15.16 4.59 17.11
C GLN A 143 16.58 5.02 16.75
N CYS A 144 16.68 5.87 15.74
CA CYS A 144 17.90 6.34 15.16
C CYS A 144 17.79 7.82 14.84
N ARG A 145 18.93 8.51 14.80
CA ARG A 145 19.01 9.92 14.40
C ARG A 145 20.18 10.12 13.49
N LEU A 146 19.99 10.94 12.46
CA LEU A 146 21.11 11.44 11.66
C LEU A 146 21.58 12.77 12.23
N GLU A 147 22.85 12.83 12.58
CA GLU A 147 23.53 14.08 12.92
C GLU A 147 24.70 14.29 11.93
N SER A 148 25.18 15.53 11.79
CA SER A 148 26.35 15.82 10.97
C SER A 148 27.19 16.97 11.48
N GLU A 149 28.48 16.94 11.16
CA GLU A 149 29.43 18.03 11.43
C GLU A 149 30.30 18.23 10.19
N ASN A 150 30.36 19.45 9.66
CA ASN A 150 31.15 19.80 8.47
C ASN A 150 30.85 18.90 7.26
N ASP A 151 29.57 18.63 7.00
CA ASP A 151 29.07 17.73 5.94
C ASP A 151 29.45 16.24 6.09
N GLU A 152 30.02 15.84 7.23
CA GLU A 152 30.25 14.43 7.55
C GLU A 152 29.06 13.87 8.36
N PRO A 153 28.28 12.92 7.81
CA PRO A 153 27.16 12.32 8.52
C PRO A 153 27.63 11.30 9.55
N PHE A 154 27.09 11.34 10.76
CA PHE A 154 27.28 10.32 11.77
C PHE A 154 25.92 9.76 12.24
N PRO A 155 25.62 8.49 11.91
CA PRO A 155 24.37 7.85 12.31
C PRO A 155 24.42 7.48 13.80
N ILE A 156 23.38 7.85 14.53
CA ILE A 156 23.23 7.57 15.96
C ILE A 156 22.12 6.55 16.16
N TYR A 157 22.42 5.50 16.94
CA TYR A 157 21.42 4.60 17.49
C TYR A 157 21.08 5.05 18.90
N MET A 158 19.78 5.19 19.19
CA MET A 158 19.26 5.72 20.46
C MET A 158 18.58 4.58 21.26
N PRO A 159 19.34 3.82 22.06
CA PRO A 159 18.79 2.70 22.81
C PRO A 159 17.86 3.18 23.93
N GLY A 160 16.69 2.55 24.06
CA GLY A 160 15.75 2.79 25.15
C GLY A 160 14.77 3.95 24.91
N GLU A 161 14.81 4.60 23.75
CA GLU A 161 13.71 5.47 23.33
C GLU A 161 12.54 4.62 22.81
N GLU A 162 11.36 4.86 23.38
CA GLU A 162 10.12 4.23 22.90
C GLU A 162 9.71 4.83 21.56
N SER A 163 9.13 3.99 20.69
CA SER A 163 8.53 4.49 19.45
C SER A 163 7.41 5.47 19.79
N GLN A 164 7.50 6.68 19.24
CA GLN A 164 6.42 7.67 19.32
C GLN A 164 5.22 7.31 18.42
N PHE A 165 5.39 6.32 17.53
CA PHE A 165 4.34 5.85 16.63
C PHE A 165 3.55 4.72 17.28
N LEU A 166 2.22 4.89 17.27
CA LEU A 166 1.25 3.94 17.81
C LEU A 166 1.23 2.63 17.01
N GLU A 167 0.85 1.55 17.70
CA GLU A 167 0.57 0.24 17.09
C GLU A 167 -0.48 0.38 15.96
N PRO A 168 -0.42 -0.46 14.90
CA PRO A 168 -1.29 -0.39 13.74
C PRO A 168 -2.70 -0.96 14.03
N PHE A 169 -3.27 -0.61 15.19
CA PHE A 169 -4.52 -1.15 15.70
C PHE A 169 -5.45 -0.02 16.12
N CYS A 170 -6.62 0.00 15.48
CA CYS A 170 -7.67 0.96 15.75
C CYS A 170 -8.76 0.36 16.66
N PRO A 171 -9.15 1.06 17.74
CA PRO A 171 -10.31 0.66 18.51
C PRO A 171 -11.58 1.01 17.73
N ILE A 172 -12.33 0.00 17.27
CA ILE A 172 -13.62 0.23 16.60
C ILE A 172 -14.78 0.19 17.60
N TRP A 173 -15.92 0.79 17.22
CA TRP A 173 -17.13 0.79 18.03
C TRP A 173 -17.57 -0.64 18.42
N PRO A 174 -17.79 -0.95 19.72
CA PRO A 174 -18.04 -2.32 20.18
C PRO A 174 -19.26 -3.01 19.54
N GLY A 175 -20.29 -2.24 19.18
CA GLY A 175 -21.45 -2.82 18.49
C GLY A 175 -21.14 -3.21 17.04
N LEU A 176 -20.21 -2.52 16.37
CA LEU A 176 -19.76 -2.87 15.02
C LEU A 176 -18.97 -4.19 15.08
N THR A 177 -18.07 -4.33 16.06
CA THR A 177 -17.37 -5.59 16.32
C THR A 177 -18.35 -6.75 16.51
N THR A 178 -19.33 -6.57 17.40
CA THR A 178 -20.34 -7.60 17.71
C THR A 178 -21.17 -7.99 16.49
N GLU A 179 -21.48 -7.04 15.61
CA GLU A 179 -22.19 -7.32 14.37
C GLU A 179 -21.30 -8.04 13.34
N LEU A 180 -20.04 -7.64 13.18
CA LEU A 180 -19.11 -8.26 12.25
C LEU A 180 -18.82 -9.72 12.63
N GLU A 181 -18.62 -10.02 13.92
CA GLU A 181 -18.37 -11.38 14.43
C GLU A 181 -19.50 -12.37 14.11
N GLN A 182 -20.72 -11.89 13.86
CA GLN A 182 -21.85 -12.74 13.45
C GLN A 182 -21.76 -13.19 11.99
N HIS A 183 -20.95 -12.50 11.17
CA HIS A 183 -20.89 -12.70 9.72
C HIS A 183 -19.52 -13.17 9.23
N VAL A 184 -18.43 -12.72 9.87
CA VAL A 184 -17.06 -13.05 9.47
C VAL A 184 -16.20 -13.38 10.69
N LYS A 185 -15.14 -14.16 10.47
CA LYS A 185 -14.17 -14.50 11.51
C LYS A 185 -13.16 -13.37 11.70
N PHE A 186 -12.72 -13.24 12.94
CA PHE A 186 -11.60 -12.41 13.33
C PHE A 186 -10.35 -13.28 13.41
N PHE A 187 -9.24 -12.79 12.88
CA PHE A 187 -8.00 -13.54 12.74
C PHE A 187 -6.88 -12.82 13.47
N ASP A 188 -6.17 -13.58 14.29
CA ASP A 188 -4.93 -13.12 14.89
C ASP A 188 -3.85 -13.01 13.78
N PRO A 189 -3.10 -11.89 13.72
CA PRO A 189 -2.11 -11.67 12.66
C PRO A 189 -0.97 -12.70 12.64
N SER A 190 -0.72 -13.43 13.74
CA SER A 190 0.27 -14.52 13.79
C SER A 190 -0.19 -15.79 13.06
N THR A 191 -1.46 -15.88 12.69
CA THR A 191 -2.03 -17.03 11.94
C THR A 191 -2.06 -16.80 10.42
N ILE A 192 -1.72 -15.59 9.99
CA ILE A 192 -1.83 -15.11 8.62
C ILE A 192 -0.45 -15.10 7.97
N GLU A 193 -0.28 -15.85 6.88
CA GLU A 193 0.96 -15.87 6.11
C GLU A 193 0.92 -14.73 5.08
N VAL A 194 2.02 -13.98 4.93
CA VAL A 194 2.17 -12.96 3.88
C VAL A 194 2.74 -13.61 2.63
N SER A 195 2.18 -13.28 1.48
CA SER A 195 2.59 -13.82 0.19
C SER A 195 3.03 -12.70 -0.75
N PHE A 196 4.11 -12.96 -1.48
CA PHE A 196 4.71 -12.00 -2.41
C PHE A 196 4.79 -12.60 -3.80
N GLU A 197 4.71 -11.76 -4.84
CA GLU A 197 5.02 -12.21 -6.20
C GLU A 197 6.51 -12.48 -6.36
N ARG A 198 7.35 -11.68 -5.70
CA ARG A 198 8.81 -11.82 -5.70
C ARG A 198 9.30 -11.83 -4.25
N PRO A 199 10.13 -12.82 -3.84
CA PRO A 199 10.61 -12.93 -2.46
C PRO A 199 11.30 -11.67 -1.90
N ARG A 200 11.88 -10.82 -2.76
CA ARG A 200 12.52 -9.57 -2.32
C ARG A 200 11.53 -8.52 -1.79
N GLN A 201 10.26 -8.59 -2.20
CA GLN A 201 9.21 -7.66 -1.76
C GLN A 201 8.94 -7.75 -0.26
N ALA A 202 9.27 -8.88 0.37
CA ALA A 202 9.21 -9.05 1.82
C ALA A 202 10.03 -7.99 2.59
N LEU A 203 10.99 -7.34 1.93
CA LEU A 203 11.88 -6.38 2.55
C LEU A 203 11.33 -4.95 2.60
N ASP A 204 10.39 -4.57 1.73
CA ASP A 204 9.99 -3.16 1.57
C ASP A 204 8.53 -2.92 1.24
N ASP A 205 7.84 -3.91 0.67
CA ASP A 205 6.42 -3.78 0.35
C ASP A 205 5.57 -3.89 1.62
N LYS A 206 4.44 -3.17 1.62
CA LYS A 206 3.38 -3.37 2.61
C LYS A 206 2.71 -4.73 2.36
N PRO A 207 2.35 -5.48 3.41
CA PRO A 207 1.83 -6.84 3.27
C PRO A 207 0.36 -6.86 2.82
N THR A 208 0.08 -6.52 1.56
CA THR A 208 -1.30 -6.44 1.04
C THR A 208 -1.84 -7.78 0.55
N ARG A 209 -0.99 -8.74 0.18
CA ARG A 209 -1.41 -10.07 -0.25
C ARG A 209 -1.10 -11.09 0.85
N VAL A 210 -2.14 -11.74 1.36
CA VAL A 210 -2.03 -12.67 2.48
C VAL A 210 -2.74 -14.00 2.20
N LEU A 211 -2.32 -15.04 2.89
CA LEU A 211 -2.85 -16.40 2.82
C LEU A 211 -3.48 -16.77 4.17
N VAL A 212 -4.78 -17.00 4.17
CA VAL A 212 -5.59 -17.16 5.39
C VAL A 212 -6.39 -18.46 5.31
N ASP A 213 -6.40 -19.22 6.40
CA ASP A 213 -7.27 -20.39 6.55
C ASP A 213 -8.65 -19.92 7.03
N LEU A 214 -9.51 -19.53 6.09
CA LEU A 214 -10.77 -18.87 6.39
C LEU A 214 -11.75 -19.79 7.14
N ASP A 215 -11.80 -21.06 6.77
CA ASP A 215 -12.76 -22.02 7.34
C ASP A 215 -12.16 -22.89 8.46
N GLY A 216 -10.84 -22.93 8.63
CA GLY A 216 -10.13 -23.76 9.60
C GLY A 216 -9.84 -25.17 9.09
N SER A 217 -9.97 -25.40 7.78
CA SER A 217 -9.70 -26.68 7.14
C SER A 217 -8.20 -26.94 6.93
N GLY A 218 -7.37 -25.91 7.04
CA GLY A 218 -5.98 -25.89 6.63
C GLY A 218 -5.77 -25.45 5.18
N GLU A 219 -6.83 -25.30 4.37
CA GLU A 219 -6.74 -24.74 3.02
C GLU A 219 -6.61 -23.21 3.07
N LYS A 220 -5.50 -22.70 2.54
CA LYS A 220 -5.22 -21.26 2.54
C LYS A 220 -5.91 -20.58 1.36
N THR A 221 -6.73 -19.57 1.64
CA THR A 221 -7.31 -18.65 0.67
C THR A 221 -6.43 -17.41 0.54
N THR A 222 -6.23 -16.93 -0.70
CA THR A 222 -5.56 -15.63 -0.92
C THR A 222 -6.53 -14.49 -0.68
N CYS A 223 -6.17 -13.56 0.20
CA CYS A 223 -6.94 -12.38 0.54
C CYS A 223 -6.10 -11.11 0.30
N PHE A 224 -6.79 -9.99 0.07
CA PHE A 224 -6.20 -8.66 0.13
C PHE A 224 -6.34 -8.12 1.56
N PHE A 225 -5.24 -7.83 2.24
CA PHE A 225 -5.23 -7.15 3.53
C PHE A 225 -5.13 -5.64 3.32
N LYS A 226 -6.15 -4.91 3.75
CA LYS A 226 -6.15 -3.43 3.75
C LYS A 226 -5.74 -2.97 5.14
N GLU A 227 -4.48 -2.57 5.29
CA GLU A 227 -3.96 -2.04 6.55
C GLU A 227 -4.52 -0.65 6.82
N PHE A 228 -4.88 -0.38 8.08
CA PHE A 228 -5.23 0.96 8.57
C PHE A 228 -4.31 1.35 9.72
N GLY A 229 -3.71 2.54 9.61
CA GLY A 229 -2.81 3.08 10.62
C GLY A 229 -3.55 3.78 11.77
N ALA A 230 -2.79 4.06 12.83
CA ALA A 230 -3.28 4.90 13.92
C ALA A 230 -3.66 6.29 13.38
N GLY A 231 -4.92 6.69 13.61
CA GLY A 231 -5.50 7.93 13.09
C GLY A 231 -6.51 7.73 11.94
N GLU A 232 -6.56 6.53 11.34
CA GLU A 232 -7.49 6.21 10.25
C GLU A 232 -8.79 5.57 10.74
N LEU A 233 -9.10 5.70 12.04
CA LEU A 233 -10.26 5.06 12.69
C LEU A 233 -11.57 5.30 11.93
N ILE A 234 -11.84 6.55 11.54
CA ILE A 234 -13.07 6.91 10.84
C ILE A 234 -13.14 6.22 9.47
N SER A 235 -12.02 6.13 8.77
CA SER A 235 -11.94 5.47 7.46
C SER A 235 -12.12 3.96 7.58
N LEU A 236 -11.50 3.35 8.59
CA LEU A 236 -11.65 1.93 8.90
C LEU A 236 -13.10 1.57 9.24
N GLU A 237 -13.75 2.33 10.14
CA GLU A 237 -15.13 2.06 10.52
C GLU A 237 -16.09 2.19 9.34
N LYS A 238 -15.92 3.22 8.50
CA LYS A 238 -16.73 3.38 7.29
C LYS A 238 -16.57 2.21 6.32
N GLU A 239 -15.33 1.77 6.08
CA GLU A 239 -15.03 0.61 5.22
C GLU A 239 -15.70 -0.66 5.76
N LEU A 240 -15.54 -0.93 7.06
CA LEU A 240 -16.14 -2.09 7.72
C LEU A 240 -17.67 -2.05 7.71
N GLU A 241 -18.28 -0.89 7.98
CA GLU A 241 -19.73 -0.72 7.93
C GLU A 241 -20.27 -0.95 6.51
N ALA A 242 -19.59 -0.46 5.48
CA ALA A 242 -20.02 -0.65 4.11
C ALA A 242 -19.96 -2.13 3.70
N HIS A 243 -18.90 -2.83 4.08
CA HIS A 243 -18.82 -4.27 3.89
C HIS A 243 -19.85 -5.05 4.73
N LEU A 244 -20.17 -4.59 5.94
CA LEU A 244 -21.25 -5.19 6.74
C LEU A 244 -22.61 -5.03 6.07
N ARG A 245 -22.89 -3.87 5.45
CA ARG A 245 -24.10 -3.67 4.61
C ARG A 245 -24.09 -4.65 3.44
N LEU A 246 -22.95 -4.86 2.80
CA LEU A 246 -22.81 -5.83 1.69
C LEU A 246 -23.03 -7.27 2.15
N LEU A 247 -22.52 -7.67 3.31
CA LEU A 247 -22.73 -9.00 3.90
C LEU A 247 -24.21 -9.26 4.26
N LYS A 248 -24.95 -8.23 4.65
CA LYS A 248 -26.38 -8.29 4.98
C LYS A 248 -27.30 -8.14 3.76
N SER A 249 -26.74 -7.79 2.61
CA SER A 249 -27.49 -7.56 1.37
C SER A 249 -27.75 -8.86 0.60
N ASN A 250 -28.62 -8.78 -0.41
CA ASN A 250 -28.85 -9.86 -1.37
C ASN A 250 -27.97 -9.74 -2.63
N VAL A 251 -26.89 -8.95 -2.60
CA VAL A 251 -25.97 -8.83 -3.74
C VAL A 251 -25.33 -10.19 -3.99
N VAL A 252 -25.49 -10.72 -5.20
CA VAL A 252 -25.09 -12.09 -5.55
C VAL A 252 -23.56 -12.30 -5.47
N PRO A 253 -23.08 -13.50 -5.12
CA PRO A 253 -21.65 -13.78 -5.02
C PRO A 253 -20.85 -13.50 -6.30
N GLU A 254 -21.49 -13.60 -7.47
CA GLU A 254 -20.90 -13.38 -8.79
C GLU A 254 -20.73 -11.90 -9.15
N ALA A 255 -21.30 -10.99 -8.35
CA ALA A 255 -21.10 -9.55 -8.51
C ALA A 255 -19.60 -9.23 -8.47
N ARG A 256 -19.12 -8.41 -9.42
CA ARG A 256 -17.71 -7.99 -9.49
C ARG A 256 -17.40 -6.88 -8.51
N VAL A 257 -17.53 -7.22 -7.23
CA VAL A 257 -17.26 -6.34 -6.09
C VAL A 257 -16.36 -7.08 -5.12
N VAL A 258 -15.39 -6.39 -4.50
CA VAL A 258 -14.63 -7.01 -3.42
C VAL A 258 -15.50 -7.16 -2.18
N ARG A 259 -15.27 -8.25 -1.44
CA ARG A 259 -16.08 -8.62 -0.28
C ARG A 259 -15.20 -8.85 0.92
N LEU A 260 -15.74 -8.55 2.10
CA LEU A 260 -15.11 -8.86 3.37
C LEU A 260 -15.17 -10.37 3.62
N LEU A 261 -14.00 -10.95 3.83
CA LEU A 261 -13.78 -12.38 4.11
C LEU A 261 -13.43 -12.62 5.58
N GLY A 262 -12.87 -11.61 6.26
CA GLY A 262 -12.43 -11.67 7.64
C GLY A 262 -11.93 -10.32 8.13
N VAL A 263 -11.62 -10.23 9.42
CA VAL A 263 -11.04 -9.03 10.03
C VAL A 263 -9.77 -9.43 10.76
N VAL A 264 -8.69 -8.67 10.59
CA VAL A 264 -7.45 -8.85 11.36
C VAL A 264 -7.55 -8.04 12.64
N ALA A 265 -7.45 -8.69 13.79
CA ALA A 265 -7.62 -8.07 15.09
C ALA A 265 -6.66 -8.64 16.14
N ALA A 266 -6.35 -7.84 17.15
CA ALA A 266 -5.62 -8.26 18.34
C ALA A 266 -6.58 -8.93 19.34
N GLU A 267 -6.03 -9.65 20.33
CA GLU A 267 -6.80 -10.31 21.38
C GLU A 267 -7.69 -9.34 22.19
N ASP A 268 -7.29 -8.07 22.28
CA ASP A 268 -8.03 -7.02 22.98
C ASP A 268 -9.18 -6.41 22.16
N GLY A 269 -9.40 -6.90 20.93
CA GLY A 269 -10.47 -6.50 20.03
C GLY A 269 -10.17 -5.27 19.17
N ARG A 270 -8.98 -4.65 19.29
CA ARG A 270 -8.57 -3.63 18.33
C ARG A 270 -8.33 -4.26 16.96
N VAL A 271 -8.63 -3.51 15.89
CA VAL A 271 -8.60 -4.01 14.51
C VAL A 271 -7.44 -3.37 13.74
N ALA A 272 -6.68 -4.19 13.01
CA ALA A 272 -5.64 -3.73 12.09
C ALA A 272 -6.18 -3.47 10.69
N GLY A 273 -7.21 -4.22 10.27
CA GLY A 273 -7.86 -3.99 8.98
C GLY A 273 -8.66 -5.18 8.46
N PRO A 274 -9.45 -4.99 7.40
CA PRO A 274 -10.22 -6.06 6.76
C PRO A 274 -9.36 -6.96 5.87
N LEU A 275 -9.79 -8.23 5.78
CA LEU A 275 -9.39 -9.18 4.74
C LEU A 275 -10.45 -9.18 3.65
N LEU A 276 -10.09 -8.71 2.46
CA LEU A 276 -10.97 -8.57 1.31
C LEU A 276 -10.68 -9.62 0.23
N THR A 277 -11.62 -9.79 -0.70
CA THR A 277 -11.40 -10.54 -1.94
C THR A 277 -10.12 -10.07 -2.63
N TYR A 278 -9.18 -11.00 -2.87
CA TYR A 278 -7.99 -10.71 -3.67
C TYR A 278 -8.34 -10.73 -5.16
N VAL A 279 -8.14 -9.59 -5.83
CA VAL A 279 -8.28 -9.49 -7.29
C VAL A 279 -6.90 -9.68 -7.91
N ASP A 280 -6.75 -10.73 -8.73
CA ASP A 280 -5.48 -10.99 -9.43
C ASP A 280 -5.35 -10.04 -10.63
N CYS A 281 -4.78 -8.87 -10.36
CA CYS A 281 -4.69 -7.74 -11.27
C CYS A 281 -3.72 -7.94 -12.44
N ARG A 282 -3.94 -7.15 -13.50
CA ARG A 282 -2.89 -6.89 -14.50
C ARG A 282 -1.66 -6.26 -13.83
N ARG A 283 -0.48 -6.50 -14.42
CA ARG A 283 0.78 -5.91 -13.95
C ARG A 283 0.89 -4.42 -14.27
N GLU A 284 0.19 -3.97 -15.31
CA GLU A 284 0.16 -2.56 -15.70
C GLU A 284 -0.58 -1.77 -14.62
N ASN A 285 0.10 -0.80 -14.02
CA ASN A 285 -0.48 0.15 -13.06
C ASN A 285 -1.21 -0.51 -11.88
N ASP A 286 -0.67 -1.61 -11.37
CA ASP A 286 -1.27 -2.44 -10.30
C ASP A 286 -2.73 -2.89 -10.59
N GLY A 287 -3.13 -2.84 -11.87
CA GLY A 287 -4.48 -3.13 -12.33
C GLY A 287 -5.49 -1.99 -12.11
N ILE A 288 -5.10 -0.86 -11.53
CA ILE A 288 -6.00 0.29 -11.34
C ILE A 288 -6.39 0.85 -12.71
N LEU A 289 -7.70 1.05 -12.91
CA LEU A 289 -8.24 1.53 -14.19
C LEU A 289 -7.73 2.94 -14.51
N ASP A 290 -7.65 3.81 -13.51
CA ASP A 290 -7.00 5.11 -13.64
C ASP A 290 -5.49 4.92 -13.84
N GLY A 291 -4.99 5.21 -15.04
CA GLY A 291 -3.59 5.01 -15.41
C GLY A 291 -3.36 3.87 -16.41
N ILE A 292 -4.41 3.14 -16.80
CA ILE A 292 -4.34 2.27 -17.97
C ILE A 292 -4.13 3.11 -19.22
N TYR A 293 -3.19 2.69 -20.06
CA TYR A 293 -2.94 3.36 -21.33
C TYR A 293 -4.09 3.13 -22.32
N LEU A 294 -5.07 4.02 -22.30
CA LEU A 294 -6.31 3.88 -23.05
C LEU A 294 -6.03 3.80 -24.54
N ARG A 295 -5.13 4.61 -25.11
CA ARG A 295 -4.78 4.55 -26.56
C ARG A 295 -4.47 3.16 -27.10
N ARG A 296 -3.84 2.29 -26.29
CA ARG A 296 -3.53 0.89 -26.67
C ARG A 296 -4.57 -0.13 -26.21
N THR A 297 -5.58 0.31 -25.48
CA THR A 297 -6.68 -0.54 -25.04
C THR A 297 -7.78 -0.58 -26.11
N PRO A 298 -8.09 -1.76 -26.70
CA PRO A 298 -9.11 -1.88 -27.74
C PRO A 298 -10.49 -1.42 -27.27
N ILE A 299 -11.22 -0.71 -28.13
CA ILE A 299 -12.58 -0.21 -27.84
C ILE A 299 -13.53 -1.29 -27.28
N PRO A 300 -13.60 -2.52 -27.84
CA PRO A 300 -14.48 -3.57 -27.30
C PRO A 300 -14.15 -3.99 -25.86
N VAL A 301 -12.88 -3.84 -25.44
CA VAL A 301 -12.45 -4.12 -24.06
C VAL A 301 -12.98 -3.03 -23.13
N ARG A 302 -12.89 -1.75 -23.54
CA ARG A 302 -13.42 -0.62 -22.77
C ARG A 302 -14.94 -0.71 -22.62
N GLU A 303 -15.66 -1.03 -23.70
CA GLU A 303 -17.12 -1.26 -23.67
C GLU A 303 -17.52 -2.40 -22.72
N ARG A 304 -16.71 -3.47 -22.68
CA ARG A 304 -16.88 -4.56 -21.72
C ARG A 304 -16.72 -4.07 -20.29
N TRP A 305 -15.67 -3.29 -19.99
CA TRP A 305 -15.47 -2.73 -18.64
C TRP A 305 -16.64 -1.84 -18.21
N VAL A 306 -17.13 -0.96 -19.10
CA VAL A 306 -18.33 -0.16 -18.84
C VAL A 306 -19.52 -1.04 -18.48
N SER A 307 -19.76 -2.11 -19.25
CA SER A 307 -20.88 -3.02 -19.01
C SER A 307 -20.75 -3.69 -17.63
N GLN A 308 -19.55 -4.15 -17.27
CA GLN A 308 -19.29 -4.81 -15.99
C GLN A 308 -19.42 -3.87 -14.80
N ILE A 309 -18.95 -2.62 -14.92
CA ILE A 309 -19.07 -1.59 -13.89
C ILE A 309 -20.55 -1.25 -13.67
N LYS A 310 -21.29 -0.98 -14.75
CA LYS A 310 -22.73 -0.70 -14.68
C LYS A 310 -23.51 -1.84 -14.04
N GLU A 311 -23.22 -3.08 -14.45
CA GLU A 311 -23.84 -4.28 -13.88
C GLU A 311 -23.54 -4.40 -12.37
N ALA A 312 -22.29 -4.22 -11.96
CA ALA A 312 -21.89 -4.30 -10.55
C ALA A 312 -22.57 -3.21 -9.70
N VAL A 313 -22.61 -1.96 -10.17
CA VAL A 313 -23.30 -0.85 -9.48
C VAL A 313 -24.81 -1.11 -9.40
N GLN A 314 -25.43 -1.59 -10.47
CA GLN A 314 -26.84 -1.96 -10.46
C GLN A 314 -27.13 -3.03 -9.40
N GLN A 315 -26.33 -4.09 -9.34
CA GLN A 315 -26.49 -5.16 -8.35
C GLN A 315 -26.33 -4.65 -6.91
N LEU A 316 -25.35 -3.78 -6.65
CA LEU A 316 -25.20 -3.11 -5.36
C LEU A 316 -26.47 -2.33 -4.98
N HIS A 317 -26.98 -1.52 -5.90
CA HIS A 317 -28.13 -0.66 -5.67
C HIS A 317 -29.42 -1.45 -5.45
N GLU A 318 -29.63 -2.54 -6.20
CA GLU A 318 -30.73 -3.49 -6.00
C GLU A 318 -30.64 -4.17 -4.63
N GLY A 319 -29.42 -4.47 -4.18
CA GLY A 319 -29.13 -4.97 -2.83
C GLY A 319 -29.22 -3.92 -1.72
N GLY A 320 -29.51 -2.66 -2.03
CA GLY A 320 -29.60 -1.56 -1.06
C GLY A 320 -28.24 -1.03 -0.59
N VAL A 321 -27.15 -1.39 -1.26
CA VAL A 321 -25.78 -0.94 -0.97
C VAL A 321 -25.41 0.19 -1.92
N VAL A 322 -24.66 1.16 -1.42
CA VAL A 322 -24.09 2.28 -2.19
C VAL A 322 -22.59 2.05 -2.29
N TRP A 323 -21.98 2.31 -3.44
CA TRP A 323 -20.54 2.22 -3.63
C TRP A 323 -19.82 3.38 -2.91
N GLY A 324 -20.30 4.61 -3.12
CA GLY A 324 -20.05 5.75 -2.25
C GLY A 324 -18.89 6.66 -2.67
N ASP A 325 -17.94 6.17 -3.46
CA ASP A 325 -16.85 6.94 -4.08
C ASP A 325 -16.53 6.38 -5.48
N ALA A 326 -17.50 6.47 -6.39
CA ALA A 326 -17.38 5.96 -7.75
C ALA A 326 -16.37 6.77 -8.58
N LYS A 327 -15.20 6.17 -8.85
CA LYS A 327 -14.10 6.75 -9.66
C LYS A 327 -13.25 5.67 -10.32
N ALA A 328 -12.43 6.05 -11.31
CA ALA A 328 -11.58 5.09 -12.01
C ALA A 328 -10.50 4.47 -11.09
N ASP A 329 -9.99 5.20 -10.10
CA ASP A 329 -9.04 4.68 -9.10
C ASP A 329 -9.62 3.51 -8.28
N ASN A 330 -10.94 3.49 -8.12
CA ASN A 330 -11.66 2.47 -7.35
C ASN A 330 -12.14 1.29 -8.22
N VAL A 331 -11.59 1.15 -9.43
CA VAL A 331 -11.84 0.02 -10.32
C VAL A 331 -10.54 -0.73 -10.60
N LEU A 332 -10.50 -2.03 -10.28
CA LEU A 332 -9.40 -2.92 -10.63
C LEU A 332 -9.72 -3.75 -11.87
N ILE A 333 -8.72 -3.93 -12.73
CA ILE A 333 -8.77 -4.79 -13.91
C ILE A 333 -7.96 -6.07 -13.66
N ASP A 334 -8.66 -7.19 -13.59
CA ASP A 334 -8.05 -8.50 -13.40
C ASP A 334 -7.31 -9.00 -14.66
N LYS A 335 -6.49 -10.04 -14.49
CA LYS A 335 -5.75 -10.69 -15.61
C LYS A 335 -6.64 -11.23 -16.74
N LYS A 336 -7.94 -11.41 -16.49
CA LYS A 336 -8.95 -11.87 -17.48
C LYS A 336 -9.73 -10.71 -18.11
N ASN A 337 -9.31 -9.46 -17.90
CA ASN A 337 -10.01 -8.25 -18.35
C ASN A 337 -11.39 -8.05 -17.71
N GLY A 338 -11.58 -8.51 -16.48
CA GLY A 338 -12.74 -8.18 -15.66
C GLY A 338 -12.51 -6.90 -14.86
N ALA A 339 -13.48 -5.99 -14.89
CA ALA A 339 -13.51 -4.81 -14.01
C ALA A 339 -14.20 -5.15 -12.69
N TRP A 340 -13.54 -4.83 -11.57
CA TRP A 340 -13.97 -5.07 -10.20
C TRP A 340 -14.08 -3.76 -9.43
N LEU A 341 -15.18 -3.56 -8.71
CA LEU A 341 -15.35 -2.42 -7.83
C LEU A 341 -14.66 -2.67 -6.49
N ILE A 342 -13.86 -1.71 -6.04
CA ILE A 342 -13.18 -1.68 -4.76
C ILE A 342 -13.53 -0.43 -3.95
N ASP A 343 -13.08 -0.41 -2.70
CA ASP A 343 -13.14 0.74 -1.78
C ASP A 343 -14.56 1.25 -1.50
N PHE A 344 -15.13 0.81 -0.37
CA PHE A 344 -16.52 1.07 0.01
C PHE A 344 -16.65 2.00 1.22
N GLY A 345 -15.52 2.43 1.81
CA GLY A 345 -15.46 3.37 2.92
C GLY A 345 -15.98 4.77 2.57
N GLY A 346 -16.27 4.98 1.28
CA GLY A 346 -16.81 6.22 0.74
C GLY A 346 -15.79 7.35 0.80
N GLY A 347 -16.24 8.52 0.40
CA GLY A 347 -15.36 9.66 0.26
C GLY A 347 -15.98 10.69 -0.65
N TYR A 348 -15.26 11.79 -0.84
CA TYR A 348 -15.57 12.75 -1.86
C TYR A 348 -14.30 13.01 -2.65
N THR A 349 -14.34 12.66 -3.92
CA THR A 349 -13.27 12.97 -4.86
C THR A 349 -13.78 14.03 -5.82
N GLU A 350 -13.17 15.22 -5.77
CA GLU A 350 -13.52 16.32 -6.67
C GLU A 350 -13.34 15.88 -8.12
N GLY A 351 -14.24 16.33 -9.00
CA GLY A 351 -14.26 15.94 -10.40
C GLY A 351 -14.96 14.61 -10.68
N TRP A 352 -15.16 13.72 -9.70
CA TRP A 352 -15.80 12.41 -9.91
C TRP A 352 -17.26 12.33 -9.47
N THR A 353 -17.66 13.05 -8.42
CA THR A 353 -19.07 13.14 -7.98
C THR A 353 -19.34 14.55 -7.50
N ASP A 354 -20.56 15.06 -7.68
CA ASP A 354 -20.94 16.35 -7.10
C ASP A 354 -21.02 16.22 -5.57
N LYS A 355 -20.56 17.23 -4.83
CA LYS A 355 -20.40 17.12 -3.38
C LYS A 355 -21.71 16.78 -2.65
N GLU A 356 -22.84 17.27 -3.15
CA GLU A 356 -24.17 17.01 -2.59
C GLU A 356 -24.66 15.58 -2.84
N LYS A 357 -24.05 14.87 -3.80
CA LYS A 357 -24.41 13.51 -4.21
C LYS A 357 -23.46 12.44 -3.68
N SER A 358 -22.33 12.84 -3.08
CA SER A 358 -21.35 11.94 -2.47
C SER A 358 -22.02 10.97 -1.47
N GLY A 359 -21.65 9.69 -1.53
CA GLY A 359 -22.24 8.66 -0.67
C GLY A 359 -23.69 8.29 -1.00
N THR A 360 -24.19 8.59 -2.19
CA THR A 360 -25.57 8.25 -2.62
C THR A 360 -25.58 7.42 -3.90
N LYS A 361 -26.71 6.72 -4.15
CA LYS A 361 -26.92 6.01 -5.42
C LYS A 361 -26.85 6.94 -6.64
N GLU A 362 -27.33 8.17 -6.50
CA GLU A 362 -27.26 9.16 -7.58
C GLU A 362 -25.80 9.55 -7.85
N GLY A 363 -25.00 9.71 -6.79
CA GLY A 363 -23.56 9.94 -6.89
C GLY A 363 -22.83 8.80 -7.59
N ASP A 364 -23.15 7.54 -7.24
CA ASP A 364 -22.56 6.37 -7.91
C ASP A 364 -22.85 6.37 -9.42
N LEU A 365 -24.09 6.65 -9.82
CA LEU A 365 -24.47 6.69 -11.24
C LEU A 365 -23.73 7.81 -11.97
N GLN A 366 -23.58 8.97 -11.34
CA GLN A 366 -22.81 10.08 -11.89
C GLN A 366 -21.32 9.72 -12.03
N GLY A 367 -20.72 9.10 -11.02
CA GLY A 367 -19.33 8.65 -11.09
C GLY A 367 -19.14 7.60 -12.19
N VAL A 368 -20.11 6.69 -12.37
CA VAL A 368 -20.10 5.74 -13.50
C VAL A 368 -20.13 6.47 -14.85
N GLU A 369 -20.96 7.50 -15.02
CA GLU A 369 -20.97 8.31 -16.26
C GLU A 369 -19.60 8.94 -16.52
N ARG A 370 -18.96 9.49 -15.49
CA ARG A 370 -17.61 10.07 -15.63
C ARG A 370 -16.54 9.03 -15.92
N ILE A 371 -16.64 7.80 -15.39
CA ILE A 371 -15.76 6.69 -15.77
C ILE A 371 -15.96 6.32 -17.25
N VAL A 372 -17.20 6.35 -17.76
CA VAL A 372 -17.45 6.15 -19.19
C VAL A 372 -16.75 7.23 -20.02
N ASP A 373 -16.93 8.49 -19.65
CA ASP A 373 -16.29 9.61 -20.35
C ASP A 373 -14.76 9.48 -20.32
N TYR A 374 -14.18 9.11 -19.18
CA TYR A 374 -12.74 8.81 -19.06
C TYR A 374 -12.30 7.72 -20.04
N LEU A 375 -12.99 6.58 -20.07
CA LEU A 375 -12.65 5.43 -20.93
C LEU A 375 -12.69 5.76 -22.43
N PHE A 376 -13.43 6.80 -22.83
CA PHE A 376 -13.56 7.24 -24.22
C PHE A 376 -12.96 8.62 -24.50
N SER A 377 -12.24 9.19 -23.53
CA SER A 377 -11.53 10.47 -23.68
C SER A 377 -10.41 10.41 -24.73
N GLU A 378 -9.83 9.22 -24.93
CA GLU A 378 -8.77 8.98 -25.91
C GLU A 378 -9.22 8.05 -27.04
N GLY A 379 -8.82 8.37 -28.27
CA GLY A 379 -8.97 7.48 -29.42
C GLY A 379 -8.14 6.20 -29.28
N TYR A 380 -8.55 5.13 -29.95
CA TYR A 380 -7.72 3.92 -30.07
C TYR A 380 -6.69 4.09 -31.20
N GLU A 381 -5.43 3.83 -30.89
CA GLU A 381 -4.34 3.79 -31.86
C GLU A 381 -3.90 2.34 -32.05
N SER A 382 -4.14 1.79 -33.24
CA SER A 382 -3.68 0.44 -33.56
C SER A 382 -2.15 0.40 -33.49
N PRO A 383 -1.54 -0.62 -32.86
CA PRO A 383 -0.09 -0.74 -32.85
C PRO A 383 0.44 -0.76 -34.29
N SER A 384 1.43 0.08 -34.57
CA SER A 384 2.09 0.11 -35.88
C SER A 384 2.71 -1.27 -36.16
N PRO A 385 2.63 -1.79 -37.41
CA PRO A 385 3.20 -3.09 -37.75
C PRO A 385 4.72 -3.01 -37.63
N GLY A 386 5.25 -3.45 -36.48
CA GLY A 386 6.69 -3.39 -36.16
C GLY A 386 7.03 -3.34 -34.67
N TYR A 387 6.07 -2.99 -33.79
CA TYR A 387 6.25 -3.07 -32.34
C TYR A 387 5.39 -4.22 -31.78
N GLU A 388 5.93 -5.44 -31.84
CA GLU A 388 5.45 -6.54 -31.01
C GLU A 388 5.83 -6.23 -29.55
N PHE A 389 4.83 -5.87 -28.74
CA PHE A 389 4.97 -5.90 -27.29
C PHE A 389 5.06 -7.37 -26.89
N ASP A 390 6.20 -7.76 -26.33
CA ASP A 390 6.53 -9.12 -25.91
C ASP A 390 5.43 -9.66 -24.97
N SER A 391 4.46 -10.34 -25.57
CA SER A 391 3.34 -10.99 -24.90
C SER A 391 3.61 -12.49 -24.88
N ALA A 392 4.79 -12.87 -24.42
CA ALA A 392 5.13 -14.22 -24.01
C ALA A 392 6.40 -14.21 -23.16
N SER A 393 6.24 -14.05 -21.86
CA SER A 393 7.25 -14.51 -20.90
C SER A 393 6.50 -15.18 -19.76
N ASN A 394 6.53 -16.52 -19.82
CA ASN A 394 5.97 -17.49 -18.87
C ASN A 394 6.17 -17.11 -17.39
#